data_AF-A0A8T4A569-F1
#
_entry.id   AF-A0A8T4A569-F1
#
_cell.length_a   1.000
_cell.length_b   1.000
_cell.length_c   1.000
_cell.angle_alpha   90.00
_cell.angle_beta   90.00
_cell.angle_gamma   90.00
#
_symmetry.space_group_name_H-M   'P 1'
#
loop_
_entity.id
_entity.type
_entity.pdbx_description
1 polymer ?
#
loop_
_entity_poly.entity_id
_entity_poly.type
_entity_poly.pdbx_seq_one_letter_code
_entity_poly.pdbx_strand_id
1 'polypeptide(L)'
;MINELNHILFFPDGHRRFADRKGILYREAYALGCKKVLELIRHTLIDEDIMEVSIVALWDYNLMRTCSDLDDFLDEGAKAIVRIGKDRELQDKGITIGMYGEMSELFEKRPDYKQVLEATQRPTTNPRKKLNILLAYSPEREFQRALSVAIDEGTPPLDITFDMLLQHTFSPNLVSLAFMSGQQEYDEQPNPFPYLAETMLHMRNARIYVTNKYFPELTVEDIHAGIEGYRTMLRVLANRRASVNYD
;
A
#
# COMPACT_ATOMS: atom_id res chain seq x y z
N MET A 1 18.24 -8.68 -7.24
CA MET A 1 17.82 -8.72 -8.66
C MET A 1 16.61 -7.80 -8.82
N ILE A 2 16.31 -7.32 -10.03
CA ILE A 2 15.06 -6.59 -10.28
C ILE A 2 14.02 -7.63 -10.67
N ASN A 3 12.87 -7.57 -10.02
CA ASN A 3 11.82 -8.56 -10.14
C ASN A 3 10.84 -8.16 -11.25
N GLU A 4 10.03 -9.12 -11.71
CA GLU A 4 8.86 -8.82 -12.52
C GLU A 4 7.88 -7.91 -11.75
N LEU A 5 7.05 -7.15 -12.48
CA LEU A 5 6.07 -6.25 -11.88
C LEU A 5 4.87 -7.05 -11.37
N ASN A 6 4.98 -7.61 -10.16
CA ASN A 6 3.95 -8.47 -9.58
C ASN A 6 3.25 -7.84 -8.37
N HIS A 7 3.97 -7.01 -7.59
CA HIS A 7 3.44 -6.37 -6.39
C HIS A 7 3.69 -4.85 -6.43
N ILE A 8 2.61 -4.06 -6.37
CA ILE A 8 2.68 -2.60 -6.27
C ILE A 8 2.24 -2.14 -4.88
N LEU A 9 3.02 -1.27 -4.25
CA LEU A 9 2.71 -0.63 -2.98
C LEU A 9 2.36 0.85 -3.19
N PHE A 10 1.25 1.32 -2.64
CA PHE A 10 0.83 2.71 -2.70
C PHE A 10 0.97 3.41 -1.35
N PHE A 11 1.56 4.61 -1.38
CA PHE A 11 1.60 5.57 -0.28
C PHE A 11 0.68 6.75 -0.61
N PRO A 12 -0.62 6.65 -0.29
CA PRO A 12 -1.62 7.67 -0.61
C PRO A 12 -1.50 8.90 0.31
N ASP A 13 -0.63 9.84 -0.05
CA ASP A 13 -0.39 11.07 0.69
C ASP A 13 -0.86 12.33 -0.07
N GLY A 14 -1.06 13.43 0.67
CA GLY A 14 -1.43 14.74 0.14
C GLY A 14 -2.87 15.16 0.43
N HIS A 15 -3.67 14.37 1.15
CA HIS A 15 -5.10 14.67 1.38
C HIS A 15 -5.38 16.03 2.04
N ARG A 16 -4.65 16.37 3.11
CA ARG A 16 -4.83 17.65 3.83
C ARG A 16 -4.39 18.84 2.98
N ARG A 17 -3.20 18.75 2.37
CA ARG A 17 -2.70 19.77 1.43
C ARG A 17 -3.62 19.95 0.23
N PHE A 18 -4.24 18.86 -0.25
CA PHE A 18 -5.27 18.92 -1.28
C PHE A 18 -6.48 19.72 -0.80
N ALA A 19 -6.98 19.44 0.41
CA ALA A 19 -8.09 20.16 1.01
C ALA A 19 -7.80 21.66 1.17
N ASP A 20 -6.64 22.00 1.75
CA ASP A 20 -6.20 23.38 1.97
C ASP A 20 -6.13 24.14 0.64
N ARG A 21 -5.47 23.55 -0.36
CA ARG A 21 -5.30 24.16 -1.68
C ARG A 21 -6.63 24.30 -2.44
N LYS A 22 -7.62 23.44 -2.18
CA LYS A 22 -8.95 23.49 -2.82
C LYS A 22 -9.98 24.26 -2.01
N GLY A 23 -9.67 24.66 -0.78
CA GLY A 23 -10.61 25.33 0.12
C GLY A 23 -11.79 24.44 0.54
N ILE A 24 -11.57 23.13 0.69
CA ILE A 24 -12.60 22.15 1.10
C ILE A 24 -12.28 21.56 2.47
N LEU A 25 -13.23 20.85 3.08
CA LEU A 25 -13.01 20.19 4.36
C LEU A 25 -12.10 18.96 4.21
N TYR A 26 -11.35 18.62 5.25
CA TYR A 26 -10.50 17.41 5.28
C TYR A 26 -11.32 16.13 5.02
N ARG A 27 -12.49 16.01 5.65
CA ARG A 27 -13.44 14.93 5.38
C ARG A 27 -13.78 14.78 3.89
N GLU A 28 -14.00 15.88 3.19
CA GLU A 28 -14.32 15.86 1.75
C GLU A 28 -13.13 15.36 0.93
N ALA A 29 -11.91 15.80 1.27
CA ALA A 29 -10.69 15.29 0.64
C ALA A 29 -10.45 13.80 0.91
N TYR A 30 -10.70 13.33 2.14
CA TYR A 30 -10.63 11.89 2.46
C TYR A 30 -11.68 11.08 1.69
N ALA A 31 -12.90 11.58 1.56
CA ALA A 31 -13.94 10.93 0.76
C ALA A 31 -13.57 10.84 -0.72
N LEU A 32 -12.94 11.88 -1.28
CA LEU A 32 -12.40 11.87 -2.65
C LEU A 32 -11.25 10.87 -2.80
N GLY A 33 -10.31 10.86 -1.86
CA GLY A 33 -9.22 9.88 -1.81
C GLY A 33 -9.74 8.44 -1.75
N CYS A 34 -10.73 8.17 -0.90
CA CYS A 34 -11.36 6.85 -0.80
C CYS A 34 -12.03 6.40 -2.11
N LYS A 35 -12.63 7.32 -2.88
CA LYS A 35 -13.14 6.99 -4.23
C LYS A 35 -11.99 6.65 -5.18
N LYS A 36 -10.88 7.39 -5.10
CA LYS A 36 -9.68 7.16 -5.92
C LYS A 36 -9.02 5.81 -5.62
N VAL A 37 -9.03 5.37 -4.37
CA VAL A 37 -8.54 4.04 -3.97
C VAL A 37 -9.23 2.93 -4.79
N LEU A 38 -10.56 2.96 -4.92
CA LEU A 38 -11.28 1.91 -5.66
C LEU A 38 -10.96 1.92 -7.16
N GLU A 39 -10.87 3.11 -7.76
CA GLU A 39 -10.46 3.28 -9.17
C GLU A 39 -9.04 2.73 -9.40
N LEU A 40 -8.11 3.07 -8.51
CA LEU A 40 -6.74 2.58 -8.53
C LEU A 40 -6.68 1.05 -8.38
N ILE A 41 -7.43 0.47 -7.45
CA ILE A 41 -7.47 -0.99 -7.23
C ILE A 41 -7.94 -1.70 -8.49
N ARG A 42 -9.03 -1.24 -9.11
CA ARG A 42 -9.56 -1.83 -10.35
C ARG A 42 -8.55 -1.70 -11.48
N HIS A 43 -8.03 -0.51 -11.70
CA HIS A 43 -7.06 -0.30 -12.76
C HIS A 43 -5.82 -1.19 -12.59
N THR A 44 -5.25 -1.26 -11.38
CA THR A 44 -4.02 -2.01 -11.13
C THR A 44 -4.24 -3.53 -11.10
N LEU A 45 -5.19 -4.02 -10.30
CA LEU A 45 -5.42 -5.47 -10.17
C LEU A 45 -6.17 -6.06 -11.35
N ILE A 46 -6.97 -5.29 -12.09
CA ILE A 46 -7.80 -5.83 -13.19
C ILE A 46 -7.24 -5.45 -14.55
N ASP A 47 -7.13 -4.15 -14.84
CA ASP A 47 -6.77 -3.70 -16.20
C ASP A 47 -5.28 -3.94 -16.50
N GLU A 48 -4.41 -3.64 -15.55
CA GLU A 48 -2.95 -3.82 -15.64
C GLU A 48 -2.48 -5.24 -15.28
N ASP A 49 -3.43 -6.10 -14.89
CA ASP A 49 -3.23 -7.49 -14.50
C ASP A 49 -2.18 -7.72 -13.39
N ILE A 50 -2.01 -6.77 -12.47
CA ILE A 50 -1.07 -6.92 -11.34
C ILE A 50 -1.58 -7.96 -10.35
N MET A 51 -0.68 -8.77 -9.79
CA MET A 51 -1.03 -9.89 -8.91
C MET A 51 -1.35 -9.45 -7.48
N GLU A 52 -0.64 -8.43 -7.00
CA GLU A 52 -0.76 -7.95 -5.64
C GLU A 52 -0.65 -6.43 -5.54
N VAL A 53 -1.55 -5.84 -4.77
CA VAL A 53 -1.52 -4.41 -4.45
C VAL A 53 -1.61 -4.25 -2.95
N SER A 54 -0.73 -3.41 -2.41
CA SER A 54 -0.75 -3.01 -1.00
C SER A 54 -0.95 -1.50 -0.91
N ILE A 55 -1.73 -1.05 0.07
CA ILE A 55 -2.02 0.36 0.30
C ILE A 55 -1.70 0.69 1.75
N VAL A 56 -0.78 1.63 1.97
CA VAL A 56 -0.53 2.17 3.31
C VAL A 56 -1.62 3.19 3.64
N ALA A 57 -2.70 2.73 4.26
CA ALA A 57 -3.83 3.60 4.57
C ALA A 57 -3.55 4.43 5.83
N LEU A 58 -2.97 3.85 6.87
CA LEU A 58 -2.73 4.53 8.14
C LEU A 58 -1.50 3.93 8.85
N TRP A 59 -0.54 4.78 9.23
CA TRP A 59 0.56 4.39 10.10
C TRP A 59 0.11 4.31 11.57
N ASP A 60 0.74 3.46 12.37
CA ASP A 60 0.46 3.31 13.80
C ASP A 60 0.59 4.64 14.59
N TYR A 61 1.65 5.40 14.37
CA TYR A 61 1.88 6.69 15.03
C TYR A 61 0.82 7.73 14.65
N ASN A 62 0.06 7.55 13.56
CA ASN A 62 -1.06 8.42 13.22
C ASN A 62 -2.27 8.25 14.16
N LEU A 63 -2.34 7.15 14.92
CA LEU A 63 -3.35 6.98 15.97
C LEU A 63 -3.20 7.98 17.12
N MET A 64 -2.06 8.68 17.21
CA MET A 64 -1.77 9.72 18.21
C MET A 64 -2.19 11.13 17.77
N ARG A 65 -2.72 11.32 16.55
CA ARG A 65 -3.21 12.61 16.06
C ARG A 65 -4.42 13.12 16.86
N THR A 66 -4.68 14.42 16.79
CA THR A 66 -5.88 15.05 17.40
C THR A 66 -7.16 14.39 16.91
N CYS A 67 -8.12 14.17 17.82
CA CYS A 67 -9.27 13.30 17.56
C CYS A 67 -10.09 13.68 16.32
N SER A 68 -10.34 14.97 16.05
CA SER A 68 -11.24 15.39 14.96
C SER A 68 -10.78 14.95 13.56
N ASP A 69 -9.50 15.16 13.24
CA ASP A 69 -8.96 14.87 11.91
C ASP A 69 -8.83 13.36 11.69
N LEU A 70 -8.47 12.63 12.75
CA LEU A 70 -8.38 11.18 12.74
C LEU A 70 -9.77 10.55 12.59
N ASP A 71 -10.78 11.10 13.26
CA ASP A 71 -12.17 10.61 13.17
C ASP A 71 -12.74 10.78 11.76
N ASP A 72 -12.52 11.93 11.11
CA ASP A 72 -12.95 12.14 9.73
C ASP A 72 -12.29 11.14 8.75
N PHE A 73 -10.99 10.87 8.94
CA PHE A 73 -10.28 9.87 8.16
C PHE A 73 -10.85 8.45 8.38
N LEU A 74 -11.04 8.05 9.63
CA LEU A 74 -11.51 6.72 9.99
C LEU A 74 -12.98 6.50 9.57
N ASP A 75 -13.82 7.53 9.62
CA ASP A 75 -15.20 7.47 9.12
C ASP A 75 -15.28 7.20 7.62
N GLU A 76 -14.52 7.95 6.82
CA GLU A 76 -14.51 7.76 5.38
C GLU A 76 -13.79 6.46 4.99
N GLY A 77 -12.73 6.09 5.73
CA GLY A 77 -12.02 4.82 5.59
C GLY A 77 -12.93 3.62 5.80
N ALA A 78 -13.73 3.61 6.87
CA ALA A 78 -14.69 2.54 7.14
C ALA A 78 -15.69 2.35 5.98
N LYS A 79 -16.25 3.45 5.46
CA LYS A 79 -17.16 3.42 4.30
C LYS A 79 -16.45 2.85 3.05
N ALA A 80 -15.22 3.26 2.81
CA ALA A 80 -14.42 2.80 1.68
C ALA A 80 -14.15 1.30 1.75
N ILE A 81 -13.72 0.81 2.92
CA ILE A 81 -13.43 -0.60 3.16
C ILE A 81 -14.69 -1.46 2.92
N VAL A 82 -15.84 -1.06 3.48
CA VAL A 82 -17.12 -1.77 3.25
C VAL A 82 -17.49 -1.76 1.77
N ARG A 83 -17.25 -0.67 1.05
CA ARG A 83 -17.50 -0.58 -0.39
C ARG A 83 -16.60 -1.55 -1.17
N ILE A 84 -15.31 -1.59 -0.86
CA ILE A 84 -14.33 -2.50 -1.46
C ILE A 84 -14.76 -3.96 -1.21
N GLY A 85 -15.12 -4.31 0.03
CA GLY A 85 -15.56 -5.67 0.39
C GLY A 85 -16.83 -6.14 -0.33
N LYS A 86 -17.69 -5.21 -0.73
CA LYS A 86 -18.95 -5.48 -1.45
C LYS A 86 -18.84 -5.32 -2.97
N ASP A 87 -17.66 -4.99 -3.49
CA ASP A 87 -17.45 -4.79 -4.91
C ASP A 87 -17.50 -6.14 -5.67
N ARG A 88 -18.54 -6.32 -6.48
CA ARG A 88 -18.77 -7.58 -7.22
C ARG A 88 -17.67 -7.87 -8.22
N GLU A 89 -17.12 -6.84 -8.84
CA GLU A 89 -16.08 -7.02 -9.85
C GLU A 89 -14.79 -7.56 -9.20
N LEU A 90 -14.44 -7.05 -8.01
CA LEU A 90 -13.31 -7.58 -7.25
C LEU A 90 -13.53 -9.04 -6.84
N GLN A 91 -14.76 -9.37 -6.41
CA GLN A 91 -15.13 -10.74 -6.04
C GLN A 91 -15.07 -11.70 -7.24
N ASP A 92 -15.64 -11.31 -8.37
CA ASP A 92 -15.70 -12.11 -9.61
C ASP A 92 -14.29 -12.37 -10.18
N LYS A 93 -13.34 -11.46 -9.96
CA LYS A 93 -11.93 -11.60 -10.32
C LYS A 93 -11.10 -12.41 -9.33
N GLY A 94 -11.70 -12.88 -8.23
CA GLY A 94 -11.01 -13.69 -7.22
C GLY A 94 -9.96 -12.91 -6.43
N ILE A 95 -10.22 -11.64 -6.14
CA ILE A 95 -9.33 -10.80 -5.33
C ILE A 95 -9.58 -11.10 -3.84
N THR A 96 -8.54 -11.50 -3.11
CA THR A 96 -8.56 -11.60 -1.64
C THR A 96 -8.19 -10.27 -1.02
N ILE A 97 -8.97 -9.84 -0.03
CA ILE A 97 -8.72 -8.60 0.70
C ILE A 97 -8.21 -8.94 2.11
N GLY A 98 -6.99 -8.50 2.42
CA GLY A 98 -6.42 -8.58 3.75
C GLY A 98 -6.26 -7.19 4.37
N MET A 99 -6.40 -7.10 5.70
CA MET A 99 -6.11 -5.87 6.45
C MET A 99 -5.12 -6.20 7.55
N TYR A 100 -4.07 -5.38 7.67
CA TYR A 100 -2.90 -5.70 8.48
C TYR A 100 -2.37 -4.47 9.22
N GLY A 101 -1.81 -4.67 10.40
CA GLY A 101 -1.32 -3.64 11.31
C GLY A 101 -1.77 -3.87 12.75
N GLU A 102 -1.70 -2.84 13.58
CA GLU A 102 -1.98 -2.90 15.02
C GLU A 102 -3.49 -2.84 15.29
N MET A 103 -4.22 -3.88 14.88
CA MET A 103 -5.69 -3.92 14.90
C MET A 103 -6.28 -3.72 16.29
N SER A 104 -5.66 -4.26 17.34
CA SER A 104 -6.13 -4.09 18.72
C SER A 104 -6.19 -2.61 19.11
N GLU A 105 -5.14 -1.84 18.80
CA GLU A 105 -5.07 -0.41 19.09
C GLU A 105 -6.04 0.40 18.24
N LEU A 106 -6.23 -0.01 16.99
CA LEU A 106 -7.27 0.56 16.13
C LEU A 106 -8.65 0.33 16.73
N PHE A 107 -8.96 -0.88 17.21
CA PHE A 107 -10.28 -1.21 17.77
C PHE A 107 -10.54 -0.55 19.13
N GLU A 108 -9.51 -0.33 19.94
CA GLU A 108 -9.65 0.45 21.18
C GLU A 108 -10.08 1.88 20.90
N LYS A 109 -9.57 2.50 19.83
CA LYS A 109 -9.96 3.84 19.38
C LYS A 109 -11.25 3.85 18.57
N ARG A 110 -11.48 2.84 17.75
CA ARG A 110 -12.60 2.70 16.80
C ARG A 110 -13.17 1.28 16.80
N PRO A 111 -14.03 0.95 17.78
CA PRO A 111 -14.61 -0.39 17.90
C PRO A 111 -15.44 -0.82 16.68
N ASP A 112 -15.98 0.14 15.92
CA ASP A 112 -16.74 -0.09 14.68
C ASP A 112 -15.91 -0.79 13.59
N TYR A 113 -14.60 -0.59 13.59
CA TYR A 113 -13.70 -1.22 12.61
C TYR A 113 -13.66 -2.75 12.73
N LYS A 114 -13.98 -3.33 13.90
CA LYS A 114 -14.08 -4.78 14.05
C LYS A 114 -15.17 -5.36 13.14
N GLN A 115 -16.34 -4.71 13.09
CA GLN A 115 -17.45 -5.11 12.22
C GLN A 115 -17.13 -4.88 10.74
N VAL A 116 -16.42 -3.78 10.43
CA VAL A 116 -15.95 -3.48 9.07
C VAL A 116 -15.01 -4.58 8.58
N LEU A 117 -14.08 -5.04 9.42
CA LEU A 117 -13.15 -6.11 9.12
C LEU A 117 -13.90 -7.42 8.84
N GLU A 118 -14.77 -7.84 9.76
CA GLU A 118 -15.58 -9.06 9.64
C GLU A 118 -16.47 -9.04 8.38
N ALA A 119 -17.02 -7.88 8.01
CA ALA A 119 -17.85 -7.75 6.82
C ALA A 119 -17.06 -7.84 5.50
N THR A 120 -15.78 -7.51 5.53
CA THR A 120 -14.93 -7.33 4.34
C THR A 120 -13.96 -8.50 4.12
N GLN A 121 -13.51 -9.16 5.19
CA GLN A 121 -12.73 -10.39 5.09
C GLN A 121 -13.63 -11.54 4.65
N ARG A 122 -13.69 -11.77 3.34
CA ARG A 122 -14.37 -12.93 2.77
C ARG A 122 -13.35 -13.77 2.04
N PRO A 123 -13.15 -15.03 2.44
CA PRO A 123 -12.38 -15.97 1.65
C PRO A 123 -13.01 -16.07 0.27
N THR A 124 -12.28 -15.71 -0.78
CA THR A 124 -12.71 -16.02 -2.14
C THR A 124 -12.44 -17.50 -2.40
N THR A 125 -13.35 -18.16 -3.12
CA THR A 125 -13.27 -19.61 -3.37
C THR A 125 -12.11 -19.98 -4.31
N ASN A 126 -11.58 -19.02 -5.07
CA ASN A 126 -10.45 -19.18 -5.98
C ASN A 126 -9.53 -17.94 -5.92
N PRO A 127 -8.66 -17.82 -4.90
CA PRO A 127 -7.80 -16.66 -4.75
C PRO A 127 -6.80 -16.59 -5.90
N ARG A 128 -6.87 -15.50 -6.68
CA ARG A 128 -5.95 -15.23 -7.80
C ARG A 128 -5.06 -14.04 -7.54
N LYS A 129 -5.60 -13.01 -6.89
CA LYS A 129 -4.96 -11.71 -6.70
C LYS A 129 -5.17 -11.22 -5.27
N LYS A 130 -4.27 -10.36 -4.79
CA LYS A 130 -4.28 -9.88 -3.40
C LYS A 130 -4.40 -8.36 -3.33
N LEU A 131 -5.25 -7.89 -2.44
CA LEU A 131 -5.29 -6.51 -1.97
C LEU A 131 -4.99 -6.49 -0.47
N ASN A 132 -3.91 -5.82 -0.07
CA ASN A 132 -3.57 -5.62 1.33
C ASN A 132 -3.82 -4.16 1.71
N ILE A 133 -4.59 -3.93 2.76
CA ILE A 133 -4.83 -2.58 3.31
C ILE A 133 -4.11 -2.51 4.65
N LEU A 134 -3.09 -1.67 4.74
CA LEU A 134 -2.28 -1.52 5.95
C LEU A 134 -2.86 -0.39 6.81
N LEU A 135 -3.42 -0.75 7.97
CA LEU A 135 -4.15 0.15 8.88
C LEU A 135 -3.51 0.11 10.26
N ALA A 136 -3.25 1.28 10.84
CA ALA A 136 -2.44 1.40 12.05
C ALA A 136 -1.15 0.56 11.94
N TYR A 137 -0.51 0.60 10.78
CA TYR A 137 0.56 -0.32 10.43
C TYR A 137 1.91 0.19 10.90
N SER A 138 2.74 -0.75 11.38
CA SER A 138 4.08 -0.49 11.92
C SER A 138 5.09 -1.50 11.33
N PRO A 139 5.94 -1.08 10.38
CA PRO A 139 7.03 -1.89 9.84
C PRO A 139 7.94 -2.49 10.93
N GLU A 140 8.27 -1.71 11.97
CA GLU A 140 9.12 -2.16 13.06
C GLU A 140 8.47 -3.29 13.85
N ARG A 141 7.21 -3.11 14.26
CA ARG A 141 6.49 -4.13 15.05
C ARG A 141 6.15 -5.36 14.22
N GLU A 142 5.90 -5.19 12.92
CA GLU A 142 5.78 -6.32 12.01
C GLU A 142 7.07 -7.14 11.96
N PHE A 143 8.22 -6.48 11.79
CA PHE A 143 9.52 -7.17 11.81
C PHE A 143 9.76 -7.90 13.14
N GLN A 144 9.47 -7.26 14.28
CA GLN A 144 9.59 -7.89 15.60
C GLN A 144 8.70 -9.13 15.73
N ARG A 145 7.44 -9.06 15.27
CA ARG A 145 6.53 -10.22 15.26
C ARG A 145 7.05 -11.33 14.36
N ALA A 146 7.46 -11.01 13.13
CA ALA A 146 7.97 -11.99 12.19
C ALA A 146 9.22 -12.71 12.73
N LEU A 147 10.11 -11.98 13.38
CA LEU A 147 11.29 -12.54 14.04
C LEU A 147 10.90 -13.43 15.23
N SER A 148 9.96 -13.00 16.08
CA SER A 148 9.47 -13.79 17.20
C SER A 148 8.89 -15.13 16.72
N VAL A 149 8.03 -15.09 15.69
CA VAL A 149 7.41 -16.29 15.12
C VAL A 149 8.47 -17.26 14.60
N ALA A 150 9.46 -16.79 13.84
CA ALA A 150 10.53 -17.65 13.34
C ALA A 150 11.34 -18.34 14.45
N ILE A 151 11.58 -17.64 15.57
CA ILE A 151 12.24 -18.19 16.77
C ILE A 151 11.34 -19.21 17.47
N ASP A 152 10.06 -18.89 17.64
CA ASP A 152 9.06 -19.75 18.31
C ASP A 152 8.80 -21.04 17.53
N GLU A 153 8.95 -21.01 16.20
CA GLU A 153 8.94 -22.20 15.33
C GLU A 153 10.22 -23.05 15.44
N GLY A 154 11.19 -22.63 16.26
CA GLY A 154 12.41 -23.37 16.57
C GLY A 154 13.59 -23.08 15.64
N THR A 155 13.52 -22.05 14.79
CA THR A 155 14.64 -21.65 13.93
C THR A 155 15.73 -20.98 14.76
N PRO A 156 16.97 -21.48 14.78
CA PRO A 156 18.06 -20.82 15.49
C PRO A 156 18.27 -19.39 14.96
N PRO A 157 18.54 -18.38 15.82
CA PRO A 157 18.62 -16.98 15.38
C PRO A 157 19.60 -16.70 14.23
N LEU A 158 20.71 -17.46 14.15
CA LEU A 158 21.72 -17.32 13.09
C LEU A 158 21.28 -17.94 11.76
N ASP A 159 20.27 -18.80 11.77
CA ASP A 159 19.72 -19.47 10.59
C ASP A 159 18.46 -18.75 10.05
N ILE A 160 17.98 -17.72 10.74
CA ILE A 160 16.82 -16.93 10.29
C ILE A 160 17.21 -16.13 9.05
N THR A 161 16.57 -16.45 7.93
CA THR A 161 16.79 -15.78 6.66
C THR A 161 15.75 -14.68 6.43
N PHE A 162 16.07 -13.76 5.53
CA PHE A 162 15.14 -12.72 5.11
C PHE A 162 13.84 -13.29 4.50
N ASP A 163 13.93 -14.38 3.74
CA ASP A 163 12.77 -14.99 3.09
C ASP A 163 11.86 -15.69 4.11
N MET A 164 12.43 -16.26 5.19
CA MET A 164 11.66 -16.77 6.33
C MET A 164 10.88 -15.65 7.02
N LEU A 165 11.52 -14.50 7.27
CA LEU A 165 10.85 -13.36 7.89
C LEU A 165 9.65 -12.89 7.04
N LEU A 166 9.80 -12.79 5.72
CA LEU A 166 8.70 -12.42 4.82
C LEU A 166 7.50 -13.40 4.86
N GLN A 167 7.70 -14.68 5.19
CA GLN A 167 6.56 -15.60 5.33
C GLN A 167 5.64 -15.24 6.51
N HIS A 168 6.15 -14.45 7.46
CA HIS A 168 5.43 -14.06 8.67
C HIS A 168 5.02 -12.57 8.69
N THR A 169 5.11 -11.88 7.55
CA THR A 169 4.61 -10.50 7.37
C THR A 169 3.25 -10.48 6.69
N PHE A 170 2.68 -9.29 6.43
CA PHE A 170 1.43 -9.16 5.67
C PHE A 170 1.49 -9.79 4.26
N SER A 171 2.69 -9.93 3.69
CA SER A 171 2.89 -10.56 2.39
C SER A 171 4.25 -11.24 2.25
N PRO A 172 4.30 -12.49 1.74
CA PRO A 172 5.57 -13.12 1.39
C PRO A 172 6.23 -12.52 0.14
N ASN A 173 5.54 -11.62 -0.58
CA ASN A 173 5.98 -11.09 -1.87
C ASN A 173 6.66 -9.73 -1.71
N LEU A 174 7.88 -9.62 -2.24
CA LEU A 174 8.58 -8.34 -2.37
C LEU A 174 7.80 -7.37 -3.27
N VAL A 175 7.84 -6.10 -2.92
CA VAL A 175 7.30 -4.99 -3.71
C VAL A 175 8.22 -4.74 -4.90
N SER A 176 7.65 -4.76 -6.10
CA SER A 176 8.36 -4.42 -7.34
C SER A 176 8.42 -2.91 -7.54
N LEU A 177 7.28 -2.24 -7.34
CA LEU A 177 7.10 -0.79 -7.54
C LEU A 177 6.35 -0.18 -6.35
N ALA A 178 6.93 0.84 -5.74
CA ALA A 178 6.30 1.69 -4.74
C ALA A 178 5.90 3.01 -5.40
N PHE A 179 4.65 3.41 -5.23
CA PHE A 179 4.09 4.64 -5.78
C PHE A 179 3.81 5.62 -4.64
N MET A 180 4.46 6.79 -4.69
CA MET A 180 4.36 7.81 -3.65
C MET A 180 3.77 9.09 -4.24
N SER A 181 2.63 9.51 -3.70
CA SER A 181 1.99 10.79 -4.04
C SER A 181 2.30 11.85 -2.98
N GLY A 182 2.02 13.11 -3.32
CA GLY A 182 2.06 14.22 -2.37
C GLY A 182 3.42 14.45 -1.70
N GLN A 183 4.53 14.11 -2.36
CA GLN A 183 5.88 14.29 -1.80
C GLN A 183 6.39 15.75 -1.87
N GLN A 184 5.53 16.69 -2.22
CA GLN A 184 5.81 18.12 -2.15
C GLN A 184 5.62 18.58 -0.69
N GLU A 185 6.60 18.30 0.16
CA GLU A 185 6.55 18.70 1.58
C GLU A 185 6.59 20.23 1.75
N TYR A 186 7.17 20.96 0.80
CA TYR A 186 7.28 22.41 0.83
C TYR A 186 7.19 22.94 -0.60
N ASP A 187 6.08 23.58 -0.97
CA ASP A 187 5.86 24.17 -2.30
C ASP A 187 6.95 25.21 -2.68
N GLU A 188 7.70 25.70 -1.70
CA GLU A 188 8.79 26.67 -1.86
C GLU A 188 10.20 26.05 -1.89
N GLN A 189 10.36 24.74 -1.64
CA GLN A 189 11.68 24.10 -1.75
C GLN A 189 11.97 23.69 -3.19
N PRO A 190 13.11 24.12 -3.77
CA PRO A 190 13.46 23.80 -5.15
C PRO A 190 13.76 22.31 -5.39
N ASN A 191 14.06 21.56 -4.32
CA ASN A 191 14.36 20.13 -4.35
C ASN A 191 13.66 19.41 -3.17
N PRO A 192 12.37 19.08 -3.27
CA PRO A 192 11.69 18.36 -2.20
C PRO A 192 12.31 16.96 -2.07
N PHE A 193 12.83 16.64 -0.88
CA PHE A 193 13.29 15.30 -0.57
C PHE A 193 12.08 14.49 -0.05
N PRO A 194 11.57 13.50 -0.80
CA PRO A 194 10.49 12.65 -0.31
C PRO A 194 10.94 11.92 0.97
N TYR A 195 10.20 12.09 2.07
CA TYR A 195 10.46 11.38 3.31
C TYR A 195 9.68 10.06 3.31
N LEU A 196 10.39 8.94 3.13
CA LEU A 196 9.82 7.64 3.46
C LEU A 196 9.95 7.48 4.98
N ALA A 197 8.85 7.73 5.70
CA ALA A 197 8.86 7.76 7.17
C ALA A 197 9.40 6.47 7.79
N GLU A 198 9.13 5.32 7.18
CA GLU A 198 9.61 4.03 7.65
C GLU A 198 9.92 3.08 6.49
N THR A 199 10.98 2.26 6.66
CA THR A 199 11.41 1.28 5.66
C THR A 199 10.73 -0.06 5.92
N MET A 200 10.04 -0.59 4.91
CA MET A 200 9.40 -1.90 4.97
C MET A 200 10.32 -2.98 4.41
N LEU A 201 10.37 -4.17 5.03
CA LEU A 201 11.14 -5.32 4.53
C LEU A 201 10.82 -5.62 3.07
N HIS A 202 9.53 -5.59 2.73
CA HIS A 202 9.00 -5.84 1.39
C HIS A 202 9.61 -4.95 0.30
N MET A 203 10.16 -3.79 0.66
CA MET A 203 10.76 -2.85 -0.28
C MET A 203 12.22 -3.18 -0.62
N ARG A 204 12.77 -4.32 -0.18
CA ARG A 204 14.10 -4.80 -0.56
C ARG A 204 14.20 -4.95 -2.09
N ASN A 205 14.76 -3.92 -2.74
CA ASN A 205 14.88 -3.72 -4.20
C ASN A 205 13.68 -3.10 -4.94
N ALA A 206 12.67 -2.59 -4.24
CA ALA A 206 11.57 -1.87 -4.88
C ALA A 206 12.10 -0.69 -5.70
N ARG A 207 11.45 -0.39 -6.84
CA ARG A 207 11.59 0.91 -7.49
C ARG A 207 10.58 1.86 -6.89
N ILE A 208 10.96 3.13 -6.77
CA ILE A 208 10.08 4.16 -6.24
C ILE A 208 9.72 5.10 -7.37
N TYR A 209 8.43 5.20 -7.65
CA TYR A 209 7.86 6.23 -8.52
C TYR A 209 7.26 7.31 -7.62
N VAL A 210 7.74 8.54 -7.78
CA VAL A 210 7.30 9.68 -6.98
C VAL A 210 6.59 10.68 -7.90
N THR A 211 5.44 11.17 -7.46
CA THR A 211 4.71 12.25 -8.14
C THR A 211 4.38 13.38 -7.17
N ASN A 212 4.39 14.61 -7.70
CA ASN A 212 4.03 15.82 -6.94
C ASN A 212 2.51 15.98 -6.80
N LYS A 213 1.71 15.24 -7.57
CA LYS A 213 0.26 15.25 -7.43
C LYS A 213 -0.15 14.72 -6.05
N TYR A 214 -1.12 15.37 -5.40
CA TYR A 214 -1.73 14.82 -4.20
C TYR A 214 -2.59 13.61 -4.56
N PHE A 215 -2.74 12.66 -3.64
CA PHE A 215 -3.46 11.40 -3.93
C PHE A 215 -4.86 11.60 -4.54
N PRO A 216 -5.71 12.53 -4.06
CA PRO A 216 -7.02 12.77 -4.67
C PRO A 216 -6.99 13.27 -6.13
N GLU A 217 -5.84 13.71 -6.64
CA GLU A 217 -5.67 14.22 -8.02
C GLU A 217 -5.12 13.19 -9.00
N LEU A 218 -4.66 12.05 -8.50
CA LEU A 218 -4.11 11.02 -9.38
C LEU A 218 -5.18 10.55 -10.37
N THR A 219 -4.78 10.33 -11.61
CA THR A 219 -5.62 9.68 -12.62
C THR A 219 -5.10 8.28 -12.91
N VAL A 220 -5.90 7.46 -13.58
CA VAL A 220 -5.42 6.15 -14.07
C VAL A 220 -4.23 6.30 -15.01
N GLU A 221 -4.16 7.37 -15.79
CA GLU A 221 -3.03 7.65 -16.68
C GLU A 221 -1.73 7.92 -15.90
N ASP A 222 -1.81 8.57 -14.72
CA ASP A 222 -0.64 8.75 -13.86
C ASP A 222 -0.10 7.42 -13.34
N ILE A 223 -1.00 6.51 -12.96
CA ILE A 223 -0.66 5.17 -12.47
C ILE A 223 -0.07 4.34 -13.62
N HIS A 224 -0.74 4.34 -14.77
CA HIS A 224 -0.29 3.67 -15.99
C HIS A 224 1.10 4.14 -16.41
N ALA A 225 1.37 5.45 -16.39
CA ALA A 225 2.68 5.99 -16.72
C ALA A 225 3.80 5.46 -15.79
N GLY A 226 3.53 5.34 -14.49
CA GLY A 226 4.48 4.74 -13.54
C GLY A 226 4.74 3.26 -13.82
N ILE A 227 3.70 2.50 -14.14
CA ILE A 227 3.75 1.08 -14.50
C ILE A 227 4.54 0.86 -15.81
N GLU A 228 4.24 1.62 -16.86
CA GLU A 228 4.96 1.53 -18.14
C GLU A 228 6.41 1.98 -18.02
N GLY A 229 6.70 2.96 -17.17
CA GLY A 229 8.08 3.35 -16.83
C GLY A 229 8.87 2.18 -16.24
N TYR A 230 8.26 1.43 -15.32
CA TYR A 230 8.88 0.22 -14.75
C TYR A 230 9.07 -0.89 -15.80
N ARG A 231 8.04 -1.18 -16.60
CA ARG A 231 8.10 -2.19 -17.68
C ARG A 231 9.18 -1.84 -18.71
N THR A 232 9.31 -0.56 -19.07
CA THR A 232 10.36 -0.07 -19.97
C THR A 232 11.75 -0.27 -19.37
N MET A 233 11.94 0.06 -18.09
CA MET A 233 13.20 -0.20 -17.38
C MET A 233 13.56 -1.69 -17.43
N LEU A 234 12.61 -2.61 -17.19
CA LEU A 234 12.86 -4.05 -17.29
C LEU A 234 13.36 -4.45 -18.69
N ARG A 235 12.69 -3.98 -19.76
CA ARG A 235 13.09 -4.26 -21.15
C ARG A 235 14.51 -3.78 -21.44
N VAL A 236 14.86 -2.57 -21.02
CA VAL A 236 16.22 -2.01 -21.19
C VAL A 236 17.28 -2.86 -20.49
N LEU A 237 17.00 -3.29 -19.26
CA LEU A 237 17.95 -4.08 -18.48
C LEU A 237 18.10 -5.51 -19.02
N ALA A 238 17.01 -6.11 -19.53
CA ALA A 238 17.07 -7.39 -20.22
C ALA A 238 17.96 -7.31 -21.47
N ASN A 239 17.80 -6.26 -22.28
CA ASN A 239 18.61 -6.05 -23.48
C ASN A 239 20.11 -5.86 -23.15
N ARG A 240 20.43 -5.10 -22.09
CA ARG A 240 21.83 -4.92 -21.64
C ARG A 240 22.49 -6.22 -21.20
N ARG A 241 21.74 -7.13 -20.55
CA ARG A 241 22.26 -8.44 -20.15
C ARG A 241 22.49 -9.34 -21.36
N ALA A 242 21.60 -9.28 -22.35
CA ALA A 242 21.76 -10.04 -23.58
C ALA A 242 23.01 -9.60 -24.35
N SER A 243 23.31 -8.29 -24.41
CA SER A 243 24.49 -7.79 -25.12
C SER A 243 25.84 -8.12 -24.47
N VAL A 244 25.88 -8.31 -23.15
CA VAL A 244 27.14 -8.63 -22.41
C VAL A 244 27.54 -10.11 -22.55
N ASN A 245 26.62 -10.98 -22.98
CA ASN A 245 26.89 -12.42 -23.13
C ASN A 245 27.39 -12.82 -24.54
N TYR A 246 27.66 -11.85 -25.42
CA TYR A 246 28.14 -12.07 -26.79
C TYR A 246 29.59 -11.60 -27.03
N ASP A 247 30.29 -11.11 -26.00
CA ASP A 247 31.72 -10.79 -25.98
C ASP A 247 32.49 -11.78 -25.09
#